data_AF-A0A3M2YW04-F1
#
_entry.id   AF-A0A3M2YW04-F1
#
_cell.length_a   1.000
_cell.length_b   1.000
_cell.length_c   1.000
_cell.angle_alpha   90.00
_cell.angle_beta   90.00
_cell.angle_gamma   90.00
#
_symmetry.space_group_name_H-M   'P 1'
#
loop_
_entity.id
_entity.type
_entity.pdbx_description
1 polymer ?
#
loop_
_entity_poly.entity_id
_entity_poly.type
_entity_poly.pdbx_seq_one_letter_code
_entity_poly.pdbx_strand_id
1 'polypeptide(L)'
;PAIDPFKPFLAQLQSRHEARSSKDAEFVFIEDRLALAKKLMNEKTVSLNEADRRAEHASIEGKQLALENTRRKAKGEEPLKELAKALKQRCGTGGSLKDDVIEIQGDHVELLIAELVKKGFKAKKSGG
;
A
#
# COMPACT_ATOMS: atom_id res chain seq x y z
N PRO A 1 1.15 34.76 -30.26
CA PRO A 1 1.18 33.67 -29.26
C PRO A 1 1.32 34.24 -27.84
N ALA A 2 0.26 34.14 -27.05
CA ALA A 2 0.25 34.64 -25.68
C ALA A 2 1.35 33.97 -24.86
N ILE A 3 2.20 34.78 -24.23
CA ILE A 3 3.23 34.33 -23.29
C ILE A 3 2.49 33.65 -22.14
N ASP A 4 2.84 32.40 -21.83
CA ASP A 4 2.26 31.66 -20.70
C ASP A 4 2.43 32.47 -19.41
N PRO A 5 1.33 32.97 -18.82
CA PRO A 5 1.38 33.87 -17.67
C PRO A 5 1.96 33.20 -16.41
N PHE A 6 2.06 31.86 -16.38
CA PHE A 6 2.57 31.12 -15.24
C PHE A 6 4.07 30.82 -15.32
N LYS A 7 4.68 30.94 -16.51
CA LYS A 7 6.10 30.64 -16.75
C LYS A 7 7.08 31.27 -15.74
N PRO A 8 6.90 32.53 -15.28
CA PRO A 8 7.81 33.13 -14.30
C PRO A 8 7.76 32.46 -12.92
N PHE A 9 6.63 31.85 -12.58
CA PHE A 9 6.36 31.31 -11.25
C PHE A 9 6.66 29.81 -11.13
N LEU A 10 6.89 29.12 -12.25
CA LEU A 10 7.05 27.66 -12.27
C LEU A 10 8.15 27.17 -11.32
N ALA A 11 9.34 27.79 -11.36
CA ALA A 11 10.45 27.40 -10.49
C ALA A 11 10.12 27.54 -9.00
N GLN A 12 9.46 28.64 -8.62
CA GLN A 12 9.06 28.88 -7.23
C GLN A 12 7.97 27.89 -6.79
N LEU A 13 6.96 27.66 -7.64
CA LEU A 13 5.88 26.72 -7.38
C LEU A 13 6.42 25.29 -7.22
N GLN A 14 7.37 24.90 -8.08
CA GLN A 14 8.03 23.60 -8.03
C GLN A 14 8.81 23.42 -6.72
N SER A 15 9.67 24.36 -6.34
CA SER A 15 10.41 24.27 -5.07
C SER A 15 9.48 24.17 -3.86
N ARG A 16 8.39 24.95 -3.84
CA ARG A 16 7.38 24.86 -2.77
C ARG A 16 6.66 23.52 -2.76
N HIS A 17 6.39 22.94 -3.93
CA HIS A 17 5.77 21.61 -4.05
C HIS A 17 6.71 20.53 -3.51
N GLU A 18 7.96 20.51 -3.95
CA GLU A 18 8.98 19.56 -3.48
C GLU A 18 9.16 19.60 -1.95
N ALA A 19 9.17 20.80 -1.37
CA ALA A 19 9.26 20.96 0.08
C ALA A 19 8.03 20.41 0.84
N ARG A 20 6.85 20.35 0.21
CA ARG A 20 5.64 19.74 0.79
C ARG A 20 5.60 18.25 0.56
N SER A 21 5.83 17.79 -0.67
CA SER A 21 5.74 16.38 -1.05
C SER A 21 6.78 15.53 -0.34
N SER A 22 7.99 16.05 -0.12
CA SER A 22 9.05 15.36 0.63
C SER A 22 8.69 15.03 2.08
N LYS A 23 7.70 15.72 2.66
CA LYS A 23 7.24 15.49 4.04
C LYS A 23 5.91 14.75 4.12
N ASP A 24 5.21 14.63 2.99
CA ASP A 24 3.90 14.00 2.93
C ASP A 24 4.05 12.50 2.66
N ALA A 25 3.58 11.69 3.60
CA ALA A 25 3.73 10.24 3.54
C ALA A 25 3.02 9.61 2.33
N GLU A 26 1.93 10.21 1.85
CA GLU A 26 1.20 9.72 0.69
C GLU A 26 1.98 10.01 -0.60
N PHE A 27 2.56 11.20 -0.73
CA PHE A 27 3.41 11.55 -1.86
C PHE A 27 4.65 10.67 -1.95
N VAL A 28 5.36 10.47 -0.82
CA VAL A 28 6.54 9.60 -0.77
C VAL A 28 6.16 8.17 -1.20
N PHE A 29 5.05 7.65 -0.69
CA PHE A 29 4.56 6.33 -1.06
C PHE A 29 4.22 6.20 -2.55
N ILE A 30 3.59 7.21 -3.15
CA ILE A 30 3.26 7.23 -4.58
C ILE A 30 4.53 7.24 -5.43
N GLU A 31 5.51 8.08 -5.08
CA GLU A 31 6.80 8.14 -5.77
C GLU A 31 7.56 6.81 -5.68
N ASP A 32 7.59 6.18 -4.51
CA ASP A 32 8.23 4.88 -4.32
C ASP A 32 7.53 3.77 -5.13
N ARG A 33 6.19 3.76 -5.15
CA ARG A 33 5.42 2.83 -6.00
C ARG A 33 5.67 3.08 -7.48
N LEU A 34 5.75 4.34 -7.90
CA LEU A 34 6.04 4.71 -9.29
C LEU A 34 7.45 4.26 -9.69
N ALA A 35 8.44 4.45 -8.82
CA ALA A 35 9.81 4.00 -9.04
C ALA A 35 9.89 2.47 -9.16
N LEU A 36 9.21 1.74 -8.28
CA LEU A 36 9.12 0.28 -8.36
C LEU A 36 8.45 -0.16 -9.67
N ALA A 37 7.31 0.44 -10.03
CA ALA A 37 6.60 0.12 -11.27
C ALA A 37 7.48 0.38 -12.51
N LYS A 38 8.19 1.51 -12.57
CA LYS A 38 9.14 1.81 -13.66
C LYS A 38 10.26 0.78 -13.75
N LYS A 39 10.80 0.34 -12.60
CA LYS A 39 11.83 -0.69 -12.56
C LYS A 39 11.32 -2.02 -13.13
N LEU A 40 10.14 -2.46 -12.68
CA LEU A 40 9.53 -3.71 -13.15
C LEU A 40 9.14 -3.65 -14.63
N MET A 41 8.63 -2.51 -15.12
CA MET A 41 8.30 -2.32 -16.54
C MET A 41 9.54 -2.36 -17.46
N ASN A 42 10.70 -1.95 -16.95
CA ASN A 42 11.95 -1.98 -17.72
C ASN A 42 12.55 -3.40 -17.81
N GLU A 43 12.15 -4.30 -16.94
CA GLU A 43 12.54 -5.71 -16.96
C GLU A 43 11.73 -6.45 -18.04
N LYS A 44 12.40 -6.81 -19.15
CA LYS A 44 11.77 -7.40 -20.35
C LYS A 44 12.03 -8.90 -20.49
N THR A 45 12.55 -9.52 -19.45
CA THR A 45 12.93 -10.93 -19.43
C THR A 45 12.15 -11.64 -18.34
N VAL A 46 11.65 -12.85 -18.64
CA VAL A 46 10.92 -13.68 -17.68
C VAL A 46 11.60 -15.05 -17.63
N SER A 47 11.87 -15.57 -16.42
CA SER A 47 12.42 -16.91 -16.26
C SER A 47 11.43 -17.97 -16.76
N LEU A 48 11.92 -18.97 -17.49
CA LEU A 48 11.11 -20.13 -17.86
C LEU A 48 10.98 -21.13 -16.70
N ASN A 49 11.82 -21.03 -15.68
CA ASN A 49 11.73 -21.85 -14.48
C ASN A 49 10.58 -21.38 -13.58
N GLU A 50 9.74 -22.31 -13.14
CA GLU A 50 8.58 -22.00 -12.31
C GLU A 50 8.95 -21.51 -10.90
N ALA A 51 9.95 -22.15 -10.27
CA ALA A 51 10.38 -21.77 -8.92
C ALA A 51 10.94 -20.35 -8.89
N ASP A 52 11.74 -19.99 -9.91
CA ASP A 52 12.28 -18.63 -10.04
C ASP A 52 11.16 -17.60 -10.22
N ARG A 53 10.19 -17.85 -11.10
CA ARG A 53 9.03 -16.96 -11.27
C ARG A 53 8.24 -16.76 -9.98
N ARG A 54 8.01 -17.85 -9.23
CA ARG A 54 7.29 -17.78 -7.95
C ARG A 54 8.07 -16.97 -6.91
N ALA A 55 9.39 -17.15 -6.84
CA ALA A 55 10.25 -16.39 -5.93
C ALA A 55 10.30 -14.89 -6.30
N GLU A 56 10.36 -14.58 -7.60
CA GLU A 56 10.31 -13.22 -8.10
C GLU A 56 8.99 -12.53 -7.74
N HIS A 57 7.85 -13.17 -8.01
CA HIS A 57 6.53 -12.67 -7.61
C HIS A 57 6.46 -12.42 -6.09
N ALA A 58 6.90 -13.37 -5.27
CA ALA A 58 6.92 -13.21 -3.82
C ALA A 58 7.83 -12.04 -3.37
N SER A 59 8.95 -11.80 -4.06
CA SER A 59 9.84 -10.66 -3.81
C SER A 59 9.17 -9.34 -4.17
N ILE A 60 8.43 -9.29 -5.27
CA ILE A 60 7.68 -8.12 -5.72
C ILE A 60 6.55 -7.79 -4.73
N GLU A 61 5.72 -8.78 -4.38
CA GLU A 61 4.67 -8.65 -3.36
C GLU A 61 5.26 -8.18 -2.02
N GLY A 62 6.40 -8.75 -1.61
CA GLY A 62 7.11 -8.34 -0.40
C GLY A 62 7.56 -6.88 -0.40
N LYS A 63 8.05 -6.37 -1.54
CA LYS A 63 8.43 -4.96 -1.69
C LYS A 63 7.21 -4.04 -1.63
N GLN A 64 6.13 -4.39 -2.33
CA GLN A 64 4.89 -3.61 -2.31
C GLN A 64 4.32 -3.50 -0.89
N LEU A 65 4.26 -4.63 -0.17
CA LEU A 65 3.81 -4.67 1.21
C LEU A 65 4.72 -3.86 2.15
N ALA A 66 6.04 -3.81 1.89
CA ALA A 66 6.95 -2.99 2.66
C ALA A 66 6.70 -1.49 2.45
N LEU A 67 6.44 -1.05 1.21
CA LEU A 67 6.06 0.34 0.91
C LEU A 67 4.75 0.71 1.62
N GLU A 68 3.75 -0.18 1.56
CA GLU A 68 2.47 0.06 2.22
C GLU A 68 2.61 0.12 3.76
N ASN A 69 3.41 -0.76 4.37
CA ASN A 69 3.65 -0.70 5.81
C ASN A 69 4.44 0.54 6.22
N THR A 70 5.32 1.05 5.37
CA THR A 70 6.05 2.30 5.61
C THR A 70 5.09 3.49 5.63
N ARG A 71 4.21 3.57 4.63
CA ARG A 71 3.12 4.56 4.58
C ARG A 71 2.23 4.49 5.83
N ARG A 72 1.77 3.29 6.21
CA ARG A 72 0.94 3.09 7.41
C ARG A 72 1.63 3.57 8.67
N LYS A 73 2.88 3.17 8.90
CA LYS A 73 3.67 3.63 10.06
C LYS A 73 3.82 5.15 10.08
N ALA A 74 4.09 5.78 8.95
CA ALA A 74 4.20 7.24 8.85
C ALA A 74 2.88 7.97 9.21
N LYS A 75 1.74 7.30 9.03
CA LYS A 75 0.41 7.80 9.41
C LYS A 75 -0.04 7.35 10.81
N GLY A 76 0.79 6.63 11.55
CA GLY A 76 0.44 6.06 12.86
C GLY A 76 -0.53 4.88 12.79
N GLU A 77 -0.68 4.25 11.63
CA GLU A 77 -1.50 3.07 11.41
C GLU A 77 -0.68 1.78 11.64
N GLU A 78 -1.34 0.72 12.12
CA GLU A 78 -0.73 -0.59 12.33
C GLU A 78 -0.34 -1.24 10.99
N PRO A 79 0.88 -1.80 10.85
CA PRO A 79 1.28 -2.60 9.69
C PRO A 79 0.29 -3.72 9.36
N LEU A 80 0.05 -3.97 8.07
CA LEU A 80 -0.91 -4.96 7.59
C LEU A 80 -0.65 -6.37 8.12
N LYS A 81 0.62 -6.77 8.25
CA LYS A 81 0.99 -8.09 8.78
C LYS A 81 0.56 -8.26 10.23
N GLU A 82 0.69 -7.21 11.04
CA GLU A 82 0.35 -7.21 12.46
C GLU A 82 -1.17 -7.19 12.61
N LEU A 83 -1.85 -6.33 11.85
CA LEU A 83 -3.31 -6.28 11.79
C LEU A 83 -3.91 -7.63 11.36
N ALA A 84 -3.39 -8.24 10.30
CA ALA A 84 -3.86 -9.55 9.81
C ALA A 84 -3.70 -10.65 10.87
N LYS A 85 -2.56 -10.64 11.60
CA LYS A 85 -2.33 -11.59 12.69
C LYS A 85 -3.34 -11.39 13.82
N ALA A 86 -3.57 -10.14 14.24
CA ALA A 86 -4.53 -9.82 15.30
C ALA A 86 -5.95 -10.26 14.93
N LEU A 87 -6.39 -9.98 13.70
CA LEU A 87 -7.73 -10.37 13.22
C LEU A 87 -7.89 -11.90 13.15
N LYS A 88 -6.90 -12.62 12.61
CA LYS A 88 -6.92 -14.09 12.57
C LYS A 88 -6.98 -14.71 13.96
N GLN A 89 -6.16 -14.20 14.90
CA GLN A 89 -6.18 -14.64 16.29
C GLN A 89 -7.54 -14.37 16.95
N ARG A 90 -8.17 -13.23 16.65
CA ARG A 90 -9.49 -12.87 17.17
C ARG A 90 -10.59 -13.80 16.66
N CYS A 91 -10.53 -14.23 15.40
CA CYS A 91 -11.48 -15.15 14.80
C CYS A 91 -11.19 -16.62 15.12
N GLY A 92 -9.96 -16.96 15.52
CA GLY A 92 -9.52 -18.35 15.67
C GLY A 92 -9.42 -19.09 14.34
N THR A 93 -9.29 -18.38 13.22
CA THR A 93 -9.30 -18.97 11.87
C THR A 93 -8.03 -18.70 11.09
N GLY A 94 -7.84 -19.51 10.04
CA GLY A 94 -6.83 -19.29 9.03
C GLY A 94 -7.15 -18.09 8.14
N GLY A 95 -6.20 -17.74 7.28
CA GLY A 95 -6.33 -16.62 6.38
C GLY A 95 -5.00 -16.18 5.80
N SER A 96 -5.07 -15.41 4.73
CA SER A 96 -3.91 -14.95 3.96
C SER A 96 -3.81 -13.41 4.00
N LEU A 97 -2.61 -12.88 3.70
CA LEU A 97 -2.42 -11.48 3.37
C LEU A 97 -1.73 -11.47 2.00
N LYS A 98 -2.45 -11.03 0.98
CA LYS A 98 -1.97 -11.01 -0.40
C LYS A 98 -2.40 -9.72 -1.08
N ASP A 99 -1.50 -9.11 -1.86
CA ASP A 99 -1.80 -7.88 -2.61
C ASP A 99 -2.43 -6.77 -1.73
N ASP A 100 -1.90 -6.59 -0.52
CA ASP A 100 -2.41 -5.68 0.51
C ASP A 100 -3.84 -5.99 1.04
N VAL A 101 -4.42 -7.14 0.66
CA VAL A 101 -5.74 -7.62 1.09
C VAL A 101 -5.59 -8.69 2.18
N ILE A 102 -6.26 -8.47 3.31
CA ILE A 102 -6.37 -9.46 4.39
C ILE A 102 -7.59 -10.34 4.12
N GLU A 103 -7.35 -11.65 3.97
CA GLU A 103 -8.39 -12.65 3.84
C GLU A 103 -8.54 -13.41 5.15
N ILE A 104 -9.77 -13.56 5.62
CA ILE A 104 -10.12 -14.32 6.83
C ILE A 104 -11.13 -15.39 6.44
N GLN A 105 -10.89 -16.64 6.84
CA GLN A 105 -11.82 -17.74 6.58
C GLN A 105 -12.99 -17.72 7.56
N GLY A 106 -14.16 -18.17 7.09
CA GLY A 106 -15.37 -18.30 7.90
C GLY A 106 -16.27 -17.06 7.86
N ASP A 107 -17.37 -17.11 8.61
CA ASP A 107 -18.32 -16.00 8.72
C ASP A 107 -18.12 -15.24 10.05
N HIS A 108 -17.19 -14.29 10.03
CA HIS A 108 -16.83 -13.48 11.19
C HIS A 108 -17.08 -11.98 10.98
N VAL A 109 -17.96 -11.64 10.03
CA VAL A 109 -18.14 -10.25 9.56
C VAL A 109 -18.48 -9.31 10.71
N GLU A 110 -19.44 -9.65 11.56
CA GLU A 110 -19.87 -8.78 12.68
C GLU A 110 -18.77 -8.58 13.71
N LEU A 111 -18.06 -9.66 14.06
CA LEU A 111 -16.94 -9.64 14.99
C LEU A 111 -15.78 -8.79 14.45
N LEU A 112 -15.46 -8.92 13.17
CA LEU A 112 -14.39 -8.15 12.51
C LEU A 112 -14.76 -6.67 12.41
N ILE A 113 -16.01 -6.34 12.08
CA ILE A 113 -16.49 -4.95 12.07
C ILE A 113 -16.33 -4.34 13.47
N ALA A 114 -16.80 -5.03 14.51
CA ALA A 114 -16.68 -4.53 15.88
C ALA A 114 -15.21 -4.31 16.29
N GLU A 115 -14.30 -5.22 15.92
CA GLU A 115 -12.88 -5.12 16.24
C GLU A 115 -12.19 -3.97 15.47
N LEU A 116 -12.50 -3.82 14.18
CA LEU A 116 -11.98 -2.74 13.35
C LEU A 116 -12.45 -1.37 13.83
N VAL A 117 -13.73 -1.24 14.22
CA VAL A 117 -14.26 0.00 14.80
C VAL A 117 -13.56 0.35 16.12
N LYS A 118 -13.31 -0.64 16.99
CA LYS A 118 -12.53 -0.42 18.24
C LYS A 118 -11.11 0.07 17.97
N LYS A 119 -10.49 -0.39 16.88
CA LYS A 119 -9.18 0.07 16.40
C LYS A 119 -9.22 1.42 15.66
N GLY A 120 -10.39 2.06 15.54
CA GLY A 120 -10.57 3.38 14.93
C GLY A 120 -10.82 3.35 13.42
N PHE A 121 -10.99 2.17 12.81
CA PHE A 121 -11.32 2.05 11.40
C PHE A 121 -12.82 2.30 11.15
N LYS A 122 -13.13 2.91 10.00
CA LYS A 122 -14.50 2.99 9.49
C LYS A 122 -14.83 1.69 8.76
N ALA A 123 -15.35 0.70 9.48
CA ALA A 123 -15.73 -0.60 8.92
C ALA A 123 -17.24 -0.70 8.67
N LYS A 124 -17.63 -1.33 7.56
CA LYS A 124 -19.03 -1.65 7.22
C LYS A 124 -19.11 -3.00 6.53
N LYS A 125 -20.25 -3.68 6.66
CA LYS A 125 -20.56 -4.88 5.89
C LYS A 125 -20.77 -4.50 4.42
N SER A 126 -20.22 -5.28 3.50
CA SER A 126 -20.52 -5.14 2.07
C SER A 126 -21.86 -5.82 1.75
N GLY A 127 -22.68 -5.19 0.89
CA GLY A 127 -23.93 -5.79 0.40
C GLY A 127 -25.14 -5.62 1.32
N GLY A 128 -25.27 -4.46 1.97
CA GLY A 128 -26.49 -4.00 2.64
C GLY A 128 -26.93 -2.65 2.08
#